data_AF-A0A8B6M7F1-F1
#
_entry.id   AF-A0A8B6M7F1-F1
#
_cell.length_a   1.000
_cell.length_b   1.000
_cell.length_c   1.000
_cell.angle_alpha   90.00
_cell.angle_beta   90.00
_cell.angle_gamma   90.00
#
_symmetry.space_group_name_H-M   'P 1'
#
loop_
_entity.id
_entity.type
_entity.pdbx_description
1 polymer ?
#
loop_
_entity_poly.entity_id
_entity_poly.type
_entity_poly.pdbx_seq_one_letter_code
_entity_poly.pdbx_strand_id
1 'polypeptide(L)'
;MFKAMRSAGPAQLLGAAATAVLLTLTSPGRAEPTQAQIGAIRASCQSDYRANCAGVPPGGSAALACLRKNLANLSPSCQTAVNAAGGAAAPAEAAPAPAKSEPASPPAASTTPQSAPAAPAAPPAAGAASPAPTPAAPAPATPKTAAPAKTYPPLSPREEMMVIRRACGPDYRALCAGERPGQGRIAACLRANAASLSEACRTALLGARR
;
A
#
# COMPACT_ATOMS: atom_id res chain seq x y z
N MET A 1 -20.46 6.68 -36.58
CA MET A 1 -20.02 7.75 -37.50
C MET A 1 -18.77 7.28 -38.22
N PHE A 2 -18.96 6.44 -39.24
CA PHE A 2 -17.92 5.94 -40.14
C PHE A 2 -17.92 6.85 -41.37
N LYS A 3 -16.87 7.65 -41.58
CA LYS A 3 -16.67 8.38 -42.83
C LYS A 3 -15.61 7.65 -43.64
N ALA A 4 -16.09 6.83 -44.57
CA ALA A 4 -15.32 6.26 -45.66
C ALA A 4 -15.09 7.33 -46.74
N MET A 5 -13.87 7.35 -47.30
CA MET A 5 -13.41 7.98 -48.55
C MET A 5 -11.96 7.49 -48.71
N ARG A 6 -11.50 6.61 -49.61
CA ARG A 6 -11.87 6.09 -50.94
C ARG A 6 -11.80 7.12 -52.09
N SER A 7 -10.59 7.29 -52.63
CA SER A 7 -10.27 7.70 -54.02
C SER A 7 -8.74 7.58 -54.19
N ALA A 8 -8.17 6.56 -54.85
CA ALA A 8 -8.10 6.27 -56.28
C ALA A 8 -7.00 7.05 -57.05
N GLY A 9 -5.83 6.41 -57.23
CA GLY A 9 -4.92 6.41 -58.41
C GLY A 9 -4.25 7.72 -58.91
N PRO A 10 -3.14 7.64 -59.68
CA PRO A 10 -2.82 6.54 -60.60
C PRO A 10 -1.44 5.90 -60.41
N ALA A 11 -1.35 4.69 -60.94
CA ALA A 11 -0.13 3.97 -61.22
C ALA A 11 0.66 4.64 -62.36
N GLN A 12 1.98 4.74 -62.19
CA GLN A 12 2.92 4.45 -63.27
C GLN A 12 4.00 3.51 -62.75
N LEU A 13 4.10 2.37 -63.43
CA LEU A 13 5.20 1.40 -63.40
C LEU A 13 6.35 1.92 -64.26
N LEU A 14 7.61 1.67 -63.86
CA LEU A 14 8.68 1.01 -64.65
C LEU A 14 10.07 1.27 -64.01
N GLY A 15 10.81 0.19 -63.73
CA GLY A 15 12.28 0.21 -63.91
C GLY A 15 13.18 -0.02 -62.69
N ALA A 16 13.52 -1.29 -62.46
CA ALA A 16 14.84 -1.82 -62.09
C ALA A 16 15.50 -1.53 -60.71
N ALA A 17 15.72 -2.65 -60.02
CA ALA A 17 16.96 -3.06 -59.34
C ALA A 17 17.43 -2.34 -58.05
N ALA A 18 17.57 -3.17 -57.01
CA ALA A 18 18.48 -3.01 -55.86
C ALA A 18 18.34 -1.70 -55.08
N THR A 19 17.63 -1.69 -53.96
CA THR A 19 18.21 -2.19 -52.71
C THR A 19 17.08 -2.38 -51.70
N ALA A 20 16.93 -3.59 -51.19
CA ALA A 20 16.19 -3.81 -49.95
C ALA A 20 17.00 -3.16 -48.82
N VAL A 21 16.79 -1.87 -48.57
CA VAL A 21 17.23 -1.24 -47.31
C VAL A 21 16.29 -1.78 -46.23
N LEU A 22 16.64 -2.94 -45.71
CA LEU A 22 16.13 -3.47 -44.45
C LEU A 22 16.55 -2.48 -43.35
N LEU A 23 15.73 -1.45 -43.08
CA LEU A 23 15.87 -0.65 -41.87
C LEU A 23 15.48 -1.56 -40.69
N THR A 24 16.48 -2.20 -40.09
CA THR A 24 16.39 -2.88 -38.80
C THR A 24 16.03 -1.85 -37.73
N LEU A 25 14.76 -1.79 -37.32
CA LEU A 25 14.31 -1.02 -36.15
C LEU A 25 14.79 -1.72 -34.85
N THR A 26 16.08 -1.66 -34.57
CA THR A 26 16.60 -1.93 -33.22
C THR A 26 16.25 -0.73 -32.34
N SER A 27 15.09 -0.80 -31.69
CA SER A 27 14.73 0.16 -30.64
C SER A 27 15.56 -0.15 -29.39
N PRO A 28 16.35 0.78 -28.85
CA PRO A 28 16.94 0.56 -27.53
C PRO A 28 15.79 0.53 -26.53
N GLY A 29 15.61 -0.60 -25.85
CA GLY A 29 14.65 -0.72 -24.77
C GLY A 29 14.93 0.37 -23.73
N ARG A 30 13.97 1.26 -23.50
CA ARG A 30 13.95 2.05 -22.26
C ARG A 30 13.84 1.03 -21.16
N ALA A 31 14.94 0.80 -20.43
CA ALA A 31 14.94 0.00 -19.23
C ALA A 31 13.90 0.62 -18.29
N GLU A 32 12.72 0.01 -18.22
CA GLU A 32 11.73 0.37 -17.22
C GLU A 32 12.33 -0.02 -15.86
N PRO A 33 12.35 0.89 -14.86
CA PRO A 33 12.90 0.56 -13.57
C PRO A 33 12.20 -0.67 -13.02
N THR A 34 12.97 -1.69 -12.64
CA THR A 34 12.43 -2.95 -12.15
C THR A 34 11.63 -2.70 -10.87
N GLN A 35 10.69 -3.60 -10.53
CA GLN A 35 9.91 -3.46 -9.29
C GLN A 35 10.78 -3.37 -8.02
N ALA A 36 11.93 -4.05 -8.02
CA ALA A 36 12.92 -3.94 -6.95
C ALA A 36 13.52 -2.53 -6.87
N GLN A 37 13.85 -1.92 -8.02
CA GLN A 37 14.38 -0.56 -8.09
C GLN A 37 13.34 0.49 -7.68
N ILE A 38 12.09 0.33 -8.11
CA ILE A 38 10.95 1.18 -7.68
C ILE A 38 10.73 1.06 -6.16
N GLY A 39 10.89 -0.15 -5.61
CA GLY A 39 10.81 -0.40 -4.16
C GLY A 39 11.91 0.32 -3.39
N ALA A 40 13.15 0.24 -3.86
CA ALA A 40 14.30 0.94 -3.26
C ALA A 40 14.12 2.47 -3.28
N ILE A 41 13.69 3.05 -4.41
CA ILE A 41 13.42 4.49 -4.52
C ILE A 41 12.33 4.92 -3.54
N ARG A 42 11.25 4.13 -3.41
CA ARG A 42 10.15 4.44 -2.48
C ARG A 42 10.60 4.44 -1.03
N ALA A 43 11.48 3.51 -0.65
CA ALA A 43 12.03 3.45 0.71
C ALA A 43 12.83 4.72 1.05
N SER A 44 13.67 5.18 0.12
CA SER A 44 14.45 6.41 0.30
C SER A 44 13.60 7.69 0.26
N CYS A 45 12.48 7.67 -0.48
CA CYS A 45 11.64 8.84 -0.71
C CYS A 45 10.36 8.91 0.14
N GLN A 46 10.16 8.02 1.11
CA GLN A 46 8.87 7.89 1.80
C GLN A 46 8.43 9.16 2.53
N SER A 47 9.37 9.86 3.17
CA SER A 47 9.08 11.11 3.88
C SER A 47 8.80 12.25 2.89
N ASP A 48 9.65 12.40 1.89
CA ASP A 48 9.55 13.46 0.88
C ASP A 48 8.28 13.32 0.03
N TYR A 49 7.86 12.09 -0.24
CA TYR A 49 6.63 11.82 -0.96
C TYR A 49 5.40 12.26 -0.17
N ARG A 50 5.37 12.05 1.15
CA ARG A 50 4.25 12.50 1.99
C ARG A 50 4.18 14.02 2.07
N ALA A 51 5.33 14.70 2.08
CA ALA A 51 5.39 16.15 2.14
C ALA A 51 5.02 16.82 0.80
N ASN A 52 5.47 16.24 -0.31
CA ASN A 52 5.43 16.91 -1.62
C ASN A 52 4.43 16.28 -2.62
N CYS A 53 3.94 15.05 -2.37
CA CYS A 53 3.18 14.25 -3.35
C CYS A 53 1.95 13.52 -2.76
N ALA A 54 1.40 13.95 -1.61
CA ALA A 54 0.33 13.23 -0.89
C ALA A 54 -0.97 12.97 -1.70
N GLY A 55 -1.25 13.75 -2.75
CA GLY A 55 -2.41 13.57 -3.63
C GLY A 55 -2.19 12.61 -4.80
N VAL A 56 -1.00 12.04 -4.93
CA VAL A 56 -0.65 11.10 -6.00
C VAL A 56 -0.74 9.66 -5.47
N PRO A 57 -1.23 8.69 -6.26
CA PRO A 57 -1.16 7.28 -5.88
C PRO A 57 0.30 6.82 -5.75
N PRO A 58 0.67 6.11 -4.66
CA PRO A 58 2.04 5.64 -4.47
C PRO A 58 2.38 4.52 -5.47
N GLY A 59 3.59 4.61 -6.03
CA GLY A 59 4.09 3.67 -7.03
C GLY A 59 3.70 4.03 -8.46
N GLY A 60 4.50 3.54 -9.41
CA GLY A 60 4.33 3.82 -10.83
C GLY A 60 4.84 5.19 -11.28
N SER A 61 4.54 5.52 -12.53
CA SER A 61 5.07 6.70 -13.23
C SER A 61 4.54 8.03 -12.69
N ALA A 62 3.29 8.08 -12.21
CA ALA A 62 2.70 9.29 -11.64
C ALA A 62 3.45 9.75 -10.38
N ALA A 63 3.80 8.81 -9.49
CA ALA A 63 4.60 9.09 -8.30
C ALA A 63 6.00 9.61 -8.68
N LEU A 64 6.66 8.97 -9.66
CA LEU A 64 7.98 9.40 -10.14
C LEU A 64 7.94 10.78 -10.82
N ALA A 65 6.87 11.09 -11.56
CA ALA A 65 6.69 12.39 -12.17
C ALA A 65 6.53 13.51 -11.12
N CYS A 66 5.78 13.25 -10.05
CA CYS A 66 5.65 14.19 -8.94
C CYS A 66 6.98 14.44 -8.23
N LEU A 67 7.73 13.38 -7.93
CA LEU A 67 9.05 13.49 -7.32
C LEU A 67 10.01 14.29 -8.22
N ARG A 68 10.07 13.99 -9.52
CA ARG A 68 10.91 14.74 -10.48
C ARG A 68 10.57 16.23 -10.53
N LYS A 69 9.29 16.60 -10.46
CA LYS A 69 8.84 17.99 -10.42
C LYS A 69 9.22 18.72 -9.13
N ASN A 70 9.43 17.99 -8.04
CA ASN A 70 9.74 18.54 -6.72
C ASN A 70 11.19 18.28 -6.30
N LEU A 71 12.10 17.90 -7.21
CA LEU A 71 13.48 17.49 -6.87
C LEU A 71 14.18 18.42 -5.90
N ALA A 72 14.07 19.74 -6.10
CA ALA A 72 14.70 20.75 -5.24
C ALA A 72 14.20 20.73 -3.77
N ASN A 73 13.00 20.21 -3.54
CA ASN A 73 12.36 20.11 -2.22
C ASN A 73 12.47 18.69 -1.60
N LEU A 74 13.12 17.75 -2.30
CA LEU A 74 13.33 16.41 -1.76
C LEU A 74 14.64 16.35 -0.98
N SER A 75 14.71 15.41 -0.04
CA SER A 75 15.95 15.05 0.64
C SER A 75 17.06 14.61 -0.33
N PRO A 76 18.34 14.81 0.01
CA PRO A 76 19.46 14.43 -0.86
C PRO A 76 19.47 12.94 -1.23
N SER A 77 19.06 12.08 -0.29
CA SER A 77 18.94 10.63 -0.54
C SER A 77 17.84 10.32 -1.55
N CYS A 78 16.69 10.99 -1.47
CA CYS A 78 15.61 10.82 -2.43
C CYS A 78 15.96 11.41 -3.81
N GLN A 79 16.62 12.56 -3.87
CA GLN A 79 17.12 13.16 -5.13
C GLN A 79 18.04 12.19 -5.87
N THR A 80 19.00 11.60 -5.16
CA THR A 80 19.96 10.63 -5.72
C THR A 80 19.24 9.41 -6.31
N ALA A 81 18.27 8.86 -5.58
CA ALA A 81 17.49 7.71 -6.04
C ALA A 81 16.62 8.02 -7.28
N VAL A 82 15.99 9.20 -7.33
CA VAL A 82 15.14 9.64 -8.45
C VAL A 82 15.98 9.93 -9.71
N ASN A 83 17.17 10.51 -9.54
CA ASN A 83 18.10 10.81 -10.63
C ASN A 83 18.70 9.52 -11.23
N ALA A 84 19.08 8.55 -10.39
CA ALA A 84 19.55 7.23 -10.85
C ALA A 84 18.47 6.49 -11.68
N ALA A 85 17.19 6.66 -11.33
CA ALA A 85 16.05 6.08 -12.05
C ALA A 85 15.64 6.86 -13.32
N GLY A 86 16.23 8.01 -13.59
CA GLY A 86 15.87 8.92 -14.68
C GLY A 86 16.62 8.70 -16.00
N GLY A 87 17.70 7.91 -16.00
CA GLY A 87 18.50 7.76 -17.22
C GLY A 87 19.91 7.20 -17.04
N ALA A 88 20.16 6.35 -16.06
CA ALA A 88 21.40 5.59 -16.02
C ALA A 88 21.11 4.14 -15.64
N ALA A 89 21.23 3.25 -16.62
CA ALA A 89 21.69 1.90 -16.31
C ALA A 89 23.06 2.06 -15.65
N ALA A 90 23.13 1.89 -14.33
CA ALA A 90 24.40 1.52 -13.73
C ALA A 90 24.69 0.06 -14.17
N PRO A 91 25.93 -0.28 -14.57
CA PRO A 91 26.30 -1.66 -14.85
C PRO A 91 26.04 -2.52 -13.61
N ALA A 92 25.58 -3.74 -13.84
CA ALA A 92 25.76 -4.80 -12.89
C ALA A 92 27.26 -4.99 -12.61
N GLU A 93 27.56 -5.28 -11.34
CA GLU A 93 28.83 -5.77 -10.81
C GLU A 93 30.02 -4.80 -10.73
N ALA A 94 30.15 -4.12 -9.59
CA ALA A 94 31.36 -4.30 -8.79
C ALA A 94 30.92 -4.95 -7.48
N ALA A 95 31.38 -6.18 -7.28
CA ALA A 95 31.20 -6.96 -6.07
C ALA A 95 31.57 -6.16 -4.80
N PRO A 96 30.96 -6.49 -3.64
CA PRO A 96 31.37 -5.92 -2.37
C PRO A 96 32.78 -6.42 -2.03
N ALA A 97 33.76 -5.52 -1.98
CA ALA A 97 35.00 -5.79 -1.27
C ALA A 97 34.75 -5.54 0.24
N PRO A 98 35.11 -6.49 1.12
CA PRO A 98 34.80 -6.43 2.53
C PRO A 98 35.78 -5.51 3.26
N ALA A 99 35.28 -4.43 3.86
CA ALA A 99 36.00 -3.74 4.92
C ALA A 99 35.53 -4.32 6.26
N LYS A 100 36.18 -5.44 6.61
CA LYS A 100 36.56 -5.89 7.95
C LYS A 100 35.72 -5.36 9.12
N SER A 101 34.92 -6.25 9.69
CA SER A 101 34.88 -6.34 11.14
C SER A 101 36.24 -6.84 11.62
N GLU A 102 36.88 -6.10 12.53
CA GLU A 102 37.80 -6.66 13.51
C GLU A 102 37.48 -5.96 14.84
N PRO A 103 37.35 -6.70 15.97
CA PRO A 103 36.71 -6.24 17.19
C PRO A 103 37.70 -5.63 18.18
N ALA A 104 37.24 -4.65 18.97
CA ALA A 104 37.86 -4.29 20.24
C ALA A 104 36.76 -4.15 21.30
N SER A 105 36.76 -5.09 22.24
CA SER A 105 35.94 -5.11 23.46
C SER A 105 36.47 -4.08 24.50
N PRO A 106 35.88 -4.01 25.70
CA PRO A 106 35.23 -2.83 26.28
C PRO A 106 36.16 -2.01 27.20
N PRO A 107 35.62 -1.03 27.94
CA PRO A 107 35.81 -1.13 29.38
C PRO A 107 34.50 -1.27 30.16
N ALA A 108 34.60 -2.10 31.19
CA ALA A 108 33.61 -2.29 32.24
C ALA A 108 33.53 -1.06 33.17
N ALA A 109 32.31 -0.86 33.66
CA ALA A 109 31.94 -0.40 35.00
C ALA A 109 32.52 0.92 35.54
N SER A 110 31.63 1.87 35.83
CA SER A 110 31.26 2.23 37.21
C SER A 110 30.02 3.14 37.16
N THR A 111 28.84 2.61 37.53
CA THR A 111 28.11 2.82 38.81
C THR A 111 27.08 3.98 38.76
N THR A 112 25.81 3.55 38.91
CA THR A 112 24.54 4.27 39.15
C THR A 112 24.55 5.11 40.45
N PRO A 113 23.62 6.06 40.69
CA PRO A 113 22.20 5.79 41.04
C PRO A 113 21.19 6.63 40.22
N GLN A 114 20.11 6.02 39.71
CA GLN A 114 18.80 5.92 40.36
C GLN A 114 18.15 7.27 40.70
N SER A 115 17.10 7.62 39.95
CA SER A 115 15.90 8.28 40.47
C SER A 115 14.70 7.98 39.55
N ALA A 116 13.93 6.98 39.97
CA ALA A 116 12.48 6.97 39.80
C ALA A 116 11.88 8.00 40.78
N PRO A 117 10.68 8.54 40.51
CA PRO A 117 9.48 7.89 41.05
C PRO A 117 8.37 7.80 39.98
N ALA A 118 7.76 6.62 39.82
CA ALA A 118 6.53 6.18 40.50
C ALA A 118 5.26 6.51 39.70
N ALA A 119 4.73 5.49 39.04
CA ALA A 119 3.28 5.27 39.05
C ALA A 119 2.92 4.66 40.42
N PRO A 120 1.77 5.02 41.00
CA PRO A 120 0.57 4.21 40.80
C PRO A 120 -0.65 5.12 40.57
N ALA A 121 -1.87 4.70 40.23
CA ALA A 121 -2.53 3.43 40.31
C ALA A 121 -3.64 3.37 39.26
N ALA A 122 -4.10 2.16 38.97
CA ALA A 122 -5.35 1.85 38.28
C ALA A 122 -6.60 2.29 39.11
N PRO A 123 -7.81 2.26 38.52
CA PRO A 123 -8.92 3.16 38.81
C PRO A 123 -9.82 2.69 39.98
N PRO A 124 -10.69 3.57 40.53
CA PRO A 124 -11.84 3.10 41.27
C PRO A 124 -12.90 2.50 40.33
N ALA A 125 -13.33 1.30 40.67
CA ALA A 125 -14.53 0.65 40.17
C ALA A 125 -15.81 1.29 40.76
N ALA A 126 -16.93 0.97 40.11
CA ALA A 126 -18.30 1.01 40.62
C ALA A 126 -19.01 2.38 40.66
N GLY A 127 -19.42 2.84 39.47
CA GLY A 127 -20.72 3.50 39.29
C GLY A 127 -21.65 2.51 38.61
N ALA A 128 -22.59 1.93 39.35
CA ALA A 128 -23.60 1.03 38.84
C ALA A 128 -24.46 1.73 37.78
N ALA A 129 -24.30 1.35 36.51
CA ALA A 129 -25.30 1.64 35.50
C ALA A 129 -26.56 0.81 35.85
N SER A 130 -27.68 1.50 36.02
CA SER A 130 -29.01 0.88 36.11
C SER A 130 -29.21 -0.11 34.94
N PRO A 131 -29.92 -1.24 35.16
CA PRO A 131 -30.28 -2.13 34.06
C PRO A 131 -31.17 -1.36 33.08
N ALA A 132 -30.64 -1.07 31.89
CA ALA A 132 -31.47 -0.69 30.76
C ALA A 132 -32.42 -1.87 30.46
N PRO A 133 -33.69 -1.59 30.11
CA PRO A 133 -34.71 -2.63 29.95
C PRO A 133 -34.27 -3.64 28.91
N THR A 134 -34.49 -4.92 29.22
CA THR A 134 -34.45 -6.01 28.26
C THR A 134 -35.29 -5.60 27.06
N PRO A 135 -34.73 -5.48 25.84
CA PRO A 135 -35.57 -5.37 24.66
C PRO A 135 -36.39 -6.65 24.62
N ALA A 136 -37.71 -6.51 24.66
CA ALA A 136 -38.62 -7.60 24.37
C ALA A 136 -38.12 -8.31 23.11
N ALA A 137 -38.01 -9.63 23.20
CA ALA A 137 -37.63 -10.48 22.07
C ALA A 137 -38.44 -10.02 20.84
N PRO A 138 -37.79 -9.68 19.70
CA PRO A 138 -38.53 -9.38 18.51
C PRO A 138 -39.38 -10.60 18.18
N ALA A 139 -40.69 -10.38 18.02
CA ALA A 139 -41.62 -11.37 17.49
C ALA A 139 -41.00 -11.99 16.23
N PRO A 140 -41.20 -13.30 15.98
CA PRO A 140 -40.61 -13.97 14.83
C PRO A 140 -41.00 -13.23 13.56
N ALA A 141 -40.03 -12.56 12.95
CA ALA A 141 -40.20 -11.92 11.66
C ALA A 141 -40.46 -13.03 10.65
N THR A 142 -41.67 -13.05 10.08
CA THR A 142 -42.04 -13.93 8.97
C THR A 142 -40.97 -13.81 7.88
N PRO A 143 -40.45 -14.93 7.35
CA PRO A 143 -39.39 -14.91 6.35
C PRO A 143 -39.89 -14.17 5.11
N LYS A 144 -39.36 -12.95 4.89
CA LYS A 144 -39.56 -12.21 3.66
C LYS A 144 -38.86 -13.00 2.56
N THR A 145 -39.64 -13.55 1.63
CA THR A 145 -39.15 -14.32 0.48
C THR A 145 -37.94 -13.63 -0.14
N ALA A 146 -36.80 -14.31 -0.07
CA ALA A 146 -35.52 -13.78 -0.54
C ALA A 146 -35.63 -13.46 -2.04
N ALA A 147 -35.34 -12.21 -2.40
CA ALA A 147 -35.14 -11.82 -3.79
C ALA A 147 -34.01 -12.67 -4.41
N PRO A 148 -34.06 -12.98 -5.72
CA PRO A 148 -33.07 -13.83 -6.36
C PRO A 148 -31.67 -13.26 -6.18
N ALA A 149 -30.75 -14.10 -5.72
CA ALA A 149 -29.36 -13.75 -5.51
C ALA A 149 -28.73 -13.33 -6.84
N LYS A 150 -28.37 -12.05 -6.96
CA LYS A 150 -27.52 -11.58 -8.05
C LYS A 150 -26.13 -12.16 -7.82
N THR A 151 -25.64 -12.96 -8.75
CA THR A 151 -24.27 -13.48 -8.70
C THR A 151 -23.32 -12.32 -8.96
N TYR A 152 -22.73 -11.78 -7.88
CA TYR A 152 -21.62 -10.84 -8.00
C TYR A 152 -20.33 -11.63 -8.22
N PRO A 153 -19.42 -11.16 -9.09
CA PRO A 153 -18.08 -11.73 -9.17
C PRO A 153 -17.38 -11.62 -7.80
N PRO A 154 -16.46 -12.54 -7.47
CA PRO A 154 -15.70 -12.44 -6.23
C PRO A 154 -14.94 -11.11 -6.20
N LEU A 155 -14.92 -10.49 -5.03
CA LEU A 155 -14.16 -9.26 -4.81
C LEU A 155 -12.67 -9.55 -5.01
N SER A 156 -11.92 -8.57 -5.55
CA SER A 156 -10.46 -8.68 -5.56
C SER A 156 -9.88 -8.49 -4.15
N PRO A 157 -8.67 -9.01 -3.86
CA PRO A 157 -8.05 -8.86 -2.54
C PRO A 157 -7.91 -7.41 -2.05
N ARG A 158 -7.76 -6.45 -2.98
CA ARG A 158 -7.74 -5.02 -2.64
C ARG A 158 -9.10 -4.49 -2.22
N GLU A 159 -10.15 -4.92 -2.91
CA GLU A 159 -11.53 -4.52 -2.62
C GLU A 159 -11.99 -5.13 -1.30
N GLU A 160 -11.67 -6.41 -1.04
CA GLU A 160 -11.94 -7.06 0.24
C GLU A 160 -11.33 -6.29 1.41
N MET A 161 -10.04 -5.92 1.30
CA MET A 161 -9.37 -5.10 2.32
C MET A 161 -10.04 -3.73 2.51
N MET A 162 -10.59 -3.13 1.45
CA MET A 162 -11.35 -1.87 1.55
C MET A 162 -12.69 -2.07 2.24
N VAL A 163 -13.42 -3.14 1.91
CA VAL A 163 -14.71 -3.49 2.51
C VAL A 163 -14.54 -3.76 4.01
N ILE A 164 -13.54 -4.56 4.40
CA ILE A 164 -13.26 -4.87 5.81
C ILE A 164 -12.90 -3.60 6.58
N ARG A 165 -12.02 -2.74 6.03
CA ARG A 165 -11.65 -1.47 6.68
C ARG A 165 -12.85 -0.55 6.87
N ARG A 166 -13.77 -0.51 5.90
CA ARG A 166 -14.97 0.31 6.00
C ARG A 166 -15.95 -0.26 7.03
N ALA A 167 -16.19 -1.57 7.01
CA ALA A 167 -17.12 -2.24 7.93
C ALA A 167 -16.65 -2.20 9.38
N CYS A 168 -15.35 -2.43 9.62
CA CYS A 168 -14.77 -2.52 10.96
C CYS A 168 -14.20 -1.20 11.49
N GLY A 169 -14.18 -0.12 10.70
CA GLY A 169 -13.64 1.18 11.11
C GLY A 169 -14.23 1.75 12.41
N PRO A 170 -15.57 1.70 12.63
CA PRO A 170 -16.19 2.14 13.88
C PRO A 170 -15.77 1.27 15.06
N ASP A 171 -15.87 -0.06 14.92
CA ASP A 171 -15.52 -1.02 15.97
C ASP A 171 -14.05 -0.93 16.36
N TYR A 172 -13.16 -0.74 15.38
CA TYR A 172 -11.74 -0.52 15.61
C TYR A 172 -11.50 0.73 16.49
N ARG A 173 -12.17 1.85 16.19
CA ARG A 173 -12.00 3.08 16.98
C ARG A 173 -12.53 2.93 18.40
N ALA A 174 -13.61 2.18 18.58
CA ALA A 174 -14.21 1.96 19.89
C ALA A 174 -13.41 0.97 20.77
N LEU A 175 -12.87 -0.09 20.16
CA LEU A 175 -12.35 -1.25 20.90
C LEU A 175 -10.83 -1.46 20.75
N CYS A 176 -10.22 -0.95 19.68
CA CYS A 176 -8.86 -1.29 19.26
C CYS A 176 -7.98 -0.07 18.92
N ALA A 177 -8.35 1.15 19.32
CA ALA A 177 -7.67 2.39 18.90
C ALA A 177 -6.17 2.45 19.23
N GLY A 178 -5.71 1.70 20.24
CA GLY A 178 -4.30 1.61 20.63
C GLY A 178 -3.46 0.63 19.81
N GLU A 179 -4.07 -0.17 18.93
CA GLU A 179 -3.35 -1.17 18.14
C GLU A 179 -2.55 -0.52 17.01
N ARG A 180 -1.24 -0.77 16.99
CA ARG A 180 -0.40 -0.25 15.92
C ARG A 180 -0.73 -0.98 14.60
N PRO A 181 -0.97 -0.24 13.50
CA PRO A 181 -1.18 -0.86 12.21
C PRO A 181 0.06 -1.68 11.78
N GLY A 182 -0.18 -2.85 11.17
CA GLY A 182 0.85 -3.79 10.73
C GLY A 182 0.85 -5.11 11.52
N GLN A 183 1.45 -6.15 10.93
CA GLN A 183 1.60 -7.49 11.51
C GLN A 183 0.28 -8.20 11.92
N GLY A 184 -0.87 -7.76 11.40
CA GLY A 184 -2.17 -8.36 11.71
C GLY A 184 -2.71 -8.09 13.13
N ARG A 185 -2.10 -7.18 13.89
CA ARG A 185 -2.52 -6.87 15.27
C ARG A 185 -3.95 -6.36 15.38
N ILE A 186 -4.34 -5.46 14.48
CA ILE A 186 -5.72 -4.95 14.39
C ILE A 186 -6.72 -6.11 14.19
N ALA A 187 -6.39 -7.06 13.31
CA ALA A 187 -7.25 -8.22 13.09
C ALA A 187 -7.30 -9.12 14.34
N ALA A 188 -6.21 -9.26 15.09
CA ALA A 188 -6.20 -10.00 16.34
C ALA A 188 -7.08 -9.33 17.42
N CYS A 189 -6.97 -8.02 17.60
CA CYS A 189 -7.81 -7.27 18.53
C CYS A 189 -9.30 -7.37 18.17
N LEU A 190 -9.65 -7.20 16.89
CA LEU A 190 -11.04 -7.36 16.43
C LEU A 190 -11.56 -8.78 16.70
N ARG A 191 -10.73 -9.82 16.49
CA ARG A 191 -11.10 -11.21 16.80
C ARG A 191 -11.29 -11.47 18.29
N ALA A 192 -10.47 -10.89 19.15
CA ALA A 192 -10.61 -11.00 20.60
C ALA A 192 -11.90 -10.32 21.11
N ASN A 193 -12.35 -9.28 20.42
CA ASN A 193 -13.56 -8.53 20.75
C ASN A 193 -14.79 -8.97 19.94
N ALA A 194 -14.78 -10.16 19.34
CA ALA A 194 -15.80 -10.58 18.37
C ALA A 194 -17.25 -10.44 18.88
N ALA A 195 -17.50 -10.67 20.17
CA ALA A 195 -18.82 -10.53 20.79
C ALA A 195 -19.32 -9.09 20.84
N SER A 196 -18.42 -8.11 20.90
CA SER A 196 -18.72 -6.67 21.00
C SER A 196 -18.69 -5.97 19.64
N LEU A 197 -18.34 -6.68 18.56
CA LEU A 197 -18.31 -6.12 17.22
C LEU A 197 -19.72 -5.92 16.65
N SER A 198 -19.88 -4.86 15.85
CA SER A 198 -21.03 -4.68 14.98
C SER A 198 -21.27 -5.88 14.06
N GLU A 199 -22.54 -6.13 13.71
CA GLU A 199 -22.92 -7.19 12.77
C GLU A 199 -22.23 -7.02 11.40
N ALA A 200 -22.06 -5.77 10.96
CA ALA A 200 -21.36 -5.46 9.71
C ALA A 200 -19.90 -5.90 9.76
N CYS A 201 -19.18 -5.58 10.84
CA CYS A 201 -17.79 -5.99 10.99
C CYS A 201 -17.64 -7.51 11.18
N ARG A 202 -18.52 -8.16 11.96
CA ARG A 202 -18.53 -9.62 12.08
C ARG A 202 -18.73 -10.32 10.74
N THR A 203 -19.70 -9.87 9.95
CA THR A 203 -19.97 -10.44 8.63
C THR A 203 -18.76 -10.26 7.70
N ALA A 204 -18.14 -9.08 7.68
CA ALA A 204 -16.95 -8.83 6.89
C ALA A 204 -15.76 -9.71 7.31
N LEU A 205 -15.53 -9.90 8.63
CA LEU A 205 -14.47 -10.77 9.14
C LEU A 205 -14.71 -12.26 8.82
N LEU A 206 -15.96 -12.71 8.78
CA LEU A 206 -16.29 -14.08 8.39
C LEU A 206 -16.10 -14.33 6.88
N GLY A 207 -16.34 -13.31 6.05
CA GLY A 207 -16.03 -13.36 4.62
C GLY A 207 -14.53 -13.44 4.34
N ALA A 208 -13.73 -12.74 5.13
CA ALA A 208 -12.27 -12.67 4.96
C ALA A 208 -11.48 -13.90 5.45
N ARG A 209 -12.13 -14.85 6.13
CA ARG A 209 -11.50 -16.08 6.65
C ARG A 209 -11.62 -17.29 5.71
N ARG A 210 -12.28 -17.12 4.57
CA ARG A 210 -12.42 -18.16 3.54
C ARG A 210 -11.34 -17.98 2.48
#